data_AF-A0A961MR05-F1
#
_entry.id   AF-A0A961MR05-F1
#
_cell.length_a   1.000
_cell.length_b   1.000
_cell.length_c   1.000
_cell.angle_alpha   90.00
_cell.angle_beta   90.00
_cell.angle_gamma   90.00
#
_symmetry.space_group_name_H-M   'P 1'
#
loop_
_entity.id
_entity.type
_entity.pdbx_description
1 polymer ?
#
loop_
_entity_poly.entity_id
_entity_poly.type
_entity_poly.pdbx_seq_one_letter_code
_entity_poly.pdbx_strand_id
1 'polypeptide(L)' 'MDAILVVNAGSSSLKVQVFGLDGGGFERRLRGQLDGIGLRPRLRAADGAGAVLVDRRYRPAEIRDLPAAIAEVGG' A
#
# COMPACT_ATOMS: atom_id res chain seq x y z
N MET A 1 2.83 16.74 12.94
CA MET A 1 2.40 16.90 11.54
C MET A 1 1.35 15.85 11.32
N ASP A 2 0.13 16.27 11.02
CA ASP A 2 -1.00 15.36 10.96
C ASP A 2 -1.09 14.74 9.56
N ALA A 3 -1.54 13.49 9.53
CA ALA A 3 -1.68 12.75 8.29
C ALA A 3 -2.93 11.88 8.31
N ILE A 4 -3.51 11.68 7.13
CA ILE A 4 -4.60 10.73 6.91
C ILE A 4 -4.04 9.53 6.18
N LEU A 5 -4.19 8.35 6.80
CA LEU A 5 -4.02 7.07 6.15
C LEU A 5 -5.35 6.62 5.55
N VAL A 6 -5.40 6.49 4.23
CA VAL A 6 -6.54 5.93 3.50
C VAL A 6 -6.23 4.48 3.16
N VAL A 7 -7.07 3.56 3.64
CA VAL A 7 -6.96 2.13 3.37
C VAL A 7 -8.17 1.68 2.57
N ASN A 8 -7.94 0.97 1.47
CA ASN A 8 -8.97 0.24 0.74
C ASN A 8 -8.56 -1.23 0.70
N ALA A 9 -9.36 -2.08 1.36
CA ALA A 9 -9.13 -3.51 1.42
C ALA A 9 -10.25 -4.24 0.64
N GLY A 10 -9.87 -4.92 -0.44
CA GLY A 10 -10.73 -5.86 -1.15
C GLY A 10 -10.29 -7.30 -0.90
N SER A 11 -11.04 -8.27 -1.43
CA SER A 11 -10.72 -9.69 -1.27
C SER A 11 -9.39 -10.12 -1.90
N SER A 12 -8.91 -9.40 -2.92
CA SER A 12 -7.70 -9.74 -3.68
C SER A 12 -6.64 -8.63 -3.70
N SER A 13 -6.88 -7.50 -3.03
CA SER A 13 -5.93 -6.38 -2.99
C SER A 13 -6.08 -5.51 -1.75
N LEU A 14 -4.98 -4.90 -1.35
CA LEU A 14 -4.87 -3.88 -0.32
C LEU A 14 -4.22 -2.63 -0.92
N LYS A 15 -4.88 -1.48 -0.85
CA LYS A 15 -4.34 -0.19 -1.29
C LYS A 15 -4.22 0.74 -0.09
N VAL A 16 -3.10 1.43 0.01
CA VAL A 16 -2.83 2.41 1.06
C VAL A 16 -2.37 3.72 0.43
N GLN A 17 -2.82 4.84 0.98
CA GLN A 17 -2.30 6.16 0.64
C GLN A 17 -2.16 6.99 1.90
N VAL A 18 -1.07 7.74 2.00
CA VAL A 18 -0.83 8.68 3.10
C VAL A 18 -0.93 10.09 2.55
N PHE A 19 -1.77 10.91 3.16
CA PHE A 19 -1.91 12.32 2.85
C PHE A 19 -1.45 13.16 4.03
N GLY A 20 -0.50 14.07 3.81
CA GLY A 20 -0.12 15.09 4.78
C GLY A 20 -1.15 16.22 4.79
N LEU A 21 -1.38 16.79 5.98
CA LEU A 21 -2.26 17.93 6.19
C LEU A 21 -1.42 19.20 6.37
N ASP A 22 -1.25 19.96 5.28
CA ASP A 22 -0.44 21.18 5.27
C ASP A 22 -1.25 22.37 4.77
N GLY A 23 -1.23 23.47 5.52
CA GLY A 23 -1.73 24.78 5.07
C GLY A 23 -3.20 24.81 4.62
N GLY A 24 -4.02 23.83 5.00
CA GLY A 24 -5.43 23.71 4.59
C GLY A 24 -5.69 22.76 3.40
N GLY A 25 -4.68 22.03 2.92
CA GLY A 25 -4.80 21.06 1.81
C GLY A 25 -4.34 19.64 2.16
N PHE A 26 -4.67 18.70 1.28
CA PHE A 26 -4.20 17.31 1.33
C PHE A 26 -3.11 17.10 0.28
N GLU A 27 -1.89 16.78 0.71
CA GLU A 27 -0.80 16.40 -0.19
C GLU A 27 -0.54 14.89 -0.05
N ARG A 28 -0.63 14.14 -1.15
CA ARG A 28 -0.29 12.71 -1.11
C ARG A 28 1.22 12.55 -0.95
N ARG A 29 1.63 11.93 0.16
CA ARG A 29 3.03 11.63 0.48
C ARG A 29 3.45 10.23 0.03
N LEU A 30 2.51 9.28 0.05
CA LEU A 30 2.76 7.89 -0.33
C LEU A 30 1.53 7.26 -0.98
N ARG A 31 1.78 6.36 -1.94
CA ARG A 31 0.80 5.40 -2.44
C ARG A 31 1.41 4.01 -2.47
N GLY A 32 0.74 3.07 -1.82
CA GLY A 32 1.06 1.64 -1.83
C GLY A 32 -0.10 0.80 -2.34
N GLN A 33 0.21 -0.32 -2.97
CA GLN A 33 -0.75 -1.34 -3.38
C GLN A 33 -0.10 -2.72 -3.33
N LEU A 34 -0.76 -3.64 -2.64
CA LEU A 34 -0.52 -5.07 -2.75
C LEU A 34 -1.71 -5.70 -3.48
N ASP A 35 -1.50 -6.22 -4.69
CA ASP A 35 -2.53 -6.91 -5.47
C ASP A 35 -2.15 -8.37 -5.74
N GLY A 36 -3.11 -9.14 -6.28
CA GLY A 36 -2.89 -10.53 -6.63
C GLY A 36 -2.74 -11.45 -5.42
N ILE A 37 -3.28 -11.08 -4.26
CA ILE A 37 -3.26 -11.86 -3.01
C ILE A 37 -3.69 -13.30 -3.30
N GLY A 38 -2.93 -14.28 -2.81
CA GLY A 38 -3.17 -15.71 -3.00
C GLY A 38 -2.90 -16.27 -4.40
N LEU A 39 -2.59 -15.44 -5.41
CA LEU A 39 -2.32 -15.88 -6.78
C LEU A 39 -0.97 -15.45 -7.35
N ARG A 40 -0.72 -14.14 -7.42
CA ARG A 40 0.53 -13.56 -7.93
C ARG A 40 0.83 -12.27 -7.18
N PRO A 41 1.10 -12.35 -5.86
CA PRO A 41 1.11 -11.16 -5.04
C PRO A 41 2.24 -10.21 -5.43
N ARG A 42 1.93 -8.92 -5.51
CA ARG A 42 2.91 -7.88 -5.81
C ARG A 42 2.64 -6.61 -5.01
N LEU A 43 3.65 -6.18 -4.25
CA LEU A 43 3.65 -4.90 -3.55
C LEU A 43 4.35 -3.85 -4.42
N ARG A 44 3.67 -2.73 -4.61
CA ARG A 44 4.23 -1.53 -5.23
C ARG A 44 3.99 -0.34 -4.32
N ALA A 45 5.02 0.48 -4.10
CA ALA A 45 4.90 1.75 -3.41
C ALA A 45 5.69 2.84 -4.12
N ALA A 46 5.14 4.05 -4.12
CA ALA A 46 5.77 5.24 -4.63
C ALA A 46 5.51 6.44 -3.70
N ASP A 47 6.42 7.41 -3.72
CA ASP A 47 6.25 8.67 -3.01
C ASP A 47 5.24 9.61 -3.72
N GLY A 48 5.05 10.81 -3.16
CA GLY A 48 4.18 11.84 -3.72
C GLY A 48 4.60 12.32 -5.11
N ALA A 49 5.90 12.28 -5.44
CA ALA A 49 6.46 12.63 -6.74
C ALA A 49 6.38 11.48 -7.76
N GLY A 50 5.99 10.29 -7.32
CA GLY A 50 5.90 9.09 -8.15
C GLY A 50 7.21 8.30 -8.24
N ALA A 51 8.23 8.65 -7.47
CA ALA A 51 9.45 7.85 -7.39
C ALA A 51 9.11 6.49 -6.73
N VAL A 52 9.55 5.40 -7.37
CA VAL A 52 9.30 4.05 -6.87
C VAL A 52 10.13 3.81 -5.62
N LEU A 53 9.45 3.55 -4.51
CA LEU A 53 10.05 3.18 -3.23
C LEU A 53 10.16 1.66 -3.08
N VAL A 54 9.14 0.93 -3.57
CA VAL A 54 9.07 -0.54 -3.50
C VAL A 54 8.44 -1.08 -4.77
N ASP A 55 9.03 -2.15 -5.32
CA ASP A 55 8.39 -3.04 -6.30
C ASP A 55 8.86 -4.48 -6.01
N ARG A 56 8.03 -5.23 -5.28
CA ARG A 56 8.36 -6.58 -4.79
C ARG A 56 7.28 -7.55 -5.22
N ARG A 57 7.71 -8.73 -5.68
CA ARG A 57 6.84 -9.88 -5.96
C ARG A 57 7.01 -10.92 -4.88
N TYR A 58 5.94 -11.65 -4.60
CA TYR A 58 5.93 -12.74 -3.63
C TYR A 58 5.41 -14.02 -4.28
N ARG A 59 5.70 -15.15 -3.66
CA ARG A 59 5.03 -16.41 -3.93
C ARG A 59 3.62 -16.37 -3.33
N PRO A 60 2.65 -17.11 -3.90
CA PRO A 60 1.28 -17.16 -3.38
C PRO A 60 1.21 -17.54 -1.89
N ALA A 61 2.07 -18.45 -1.43
CA ALA A 61 2.08 -18.94 -0.06
C ALA A 61 2.55 -17.89 0.97
N GLU A 62 3.30 -16.88 0.54
CA GLU A 62 3.81 -15.80 1.40
C GLU A 62 2.71 -14.81 1.71
N ILE A 63 1.89 -14.44 0.71
CA ILE A 63 0.76 -13.54 0.87
C ILE A 63 -0.53 -14.27 0.46
N ARG A 64 -1.00 -15.16 1.34
CA ARG A 64 -2.12 -16.07 1.07
C ARG A 64 -3.49 -15.42 1.17
N ASP A 65 -3.62 -14.38 1.99
CA ASP A 65 -4.87 -13.74 2.35
C ASP A 65 -4.65 -12.25 2.72
N LEU A 66 -5.76 -11.56 2.97
CA LEU A 66 -5.73 -10.14 3.34
C LEU A 66 -4.97 -9.88 4.65
N PRO A 67 -5.12 -10.68 5.74
CA PRO A 67 -4.30 -10.52 6.93
C PRO A 67 -2.79 -10.56 6.66
N ALA A 68 -2.30 -11.51 5.86
CA ALA A 68 -0.89 -11.57 5.48
C ALA A 68 -0.48 -10.33 4.66
N ALA A 69 -1.34 -9.84 3.78
CA ALA A 69 -1.09 -8.62 3.02
C ALA A 69 -1.00 -7.37 3.91
N ILE A 70 -1.85 -7.26 4.95
CA ILE A 70 -1.80 -6.16 5.91
C ILE A 70 -0.49 -6.21 6.71
N ALA A 71 -0.07 -7.40 7.15
CA ALA A 71 1.19 -7.57 7.89
C ALA A 71 2.41 -7.15 7.05
N GLU A 72 2.46 -7.53 5.77
CA GLU A 72 3.55 -7.15 4.86
C GLU A 72 3.56 -5.66 4.52
N VAL A 73 2.39 -5.01 4.40
CA VAL A 73 2.31 -3.58 4.09
C VAL A 73 2.57 -2.70 5.32
N GLY A 74 2.20 -3.19 6.50
CA GLY A 74 2.31 -2.43 7.76
C GLY A 74 3.60 -2.62 8.55
N GLY A 75 4.43 -3.63 8.21
CA GLY A 75 5.70 -3.94 8.88
C GLY A 75 6.90 -3.41 8.12
#